data_AF-A0A9X2HL56-F1
#
_entry.id   AF-A0A9X2HL56-F1
#
_cell.length_a   1.000
_cell.length_b   1.000
_cell.length_c   1.000
_cell.angle_alpha   90.00
_cell.angle_beta   90.00
_cell.angle_gamma   90.00
#
_symmetry.space_group_name_H-M   'P 1'
#
loop_
_entity.id
_entity.type
_entity.pdbx_description
1 polymer ?
#
loop_
_entity_poly.entity_id
_entity_poly.type
_entity_poly.pdbx_seq_one_letter_code
_entity_poly.pdbx_strand_id
1 'polypeptide(L)'
;DLFGDPIALLTRAGIAVTPELMGEIDHRAQTVALAIRAPRPVHVAELVGQVRVAARRVEIDVVTAAIASLLDADLADGAPVAITIAADVRLTRTGRVVRLVHRDGRAAAASSAGSDHSALKLLVTARRWWAILRAGEIRIKELAAREGVSASWMTRVVRLAFLSPEIVDAVLAGNLRSDVDGLTLIQPDAISVSWQAQRARYL
;
A
#
# COMPACT_ATOMS: atom_id res chain seq x y z
N ASP A 1 -0.35 9.91 -13.72
CA ASP A 1 0.08 8.53 -13.93
C ASP A 1 1.35 8.56 -14.75
N LEU A 2 2.48 8.05 -14.27
CA LEU A 2 3.80 8.27 -14.89
C LEU A 2 3.93 7.59 -16.26
N PHE A 3 3.43 6.36 -16.38
CA PHE A 3 3.47 5.55 -17.61
C PHE A 3 2.19 5.67 -18.45
N GLY A 4 1.26 6.56 -18.07
CA GLY A 4 0.01 6.78 -18.80
C GLY A 4 0.15 7.73 -20.00
N ASP A 5 1.28 8.44 -20.10
CA ASP A 5 1.67 9.26 -21.24
C ASP A 5 3.13 8.96 -21.58
N PRO A 6 3.37 7.92 -22.40
CA PRO A 6 4.73 7.44 -22.66
C PRO A 6 5.57 8.45 -23.44
N ILE A 7 4.96 9.27 -24.29
CA ILE A 7 5.67 10.29 -25.08
C ILE A 7 6.20 11.40 -24.18
N ALA A 8 5.36 11.90 -23.26
CA ALA A 8 5.82 12.88 -22.28
C ALA A 8 6.88 12.29 -21.34
N LEU A 9 6.79 11.00 -21.02
CA LEU A 9 7.77 10.29 -20.21
C LEU A 9 9.13 10.23 -20.91
N LEU A 10 9.19 9.79 -22.17
CA LEU A 10 10.44 9.70 -22.95
C LEU A 10 11.17 11.06 -22.97
N THR A 11 10.43 12.14 -23.24
CA THR A 11 10.98 13.50 -23.30
C THR A 11 11.54 13.95 -21.95
N ARG A 12 10.78 13.73 -20.86
CA ARG A 12 11.19 14.16 -19.52
C ARG A 12 12.36 13.35 -18.97
N ALA A 13 12.36 12.04 -19.23
CA ALA A 13 13.41 11.12 -18.77
C ALA A 13 14.68 11.20 -19.62
N GLY A 14 14.64 11.89 -20.76
CA GLY A 14 15.76 11.97 -21.70
C GLY A 14 16.07 10.62 -22.34
N ILE A 15 15.05 9.85 -22.71
CA ILE A 15 15.22 8.55 -23.37
C ILE A 15 15.41 8.79 -24.87
N ALA A 16 16.41 8.12 -25.46
CA ALA A 16 16.69 8.19 -26.87
C ALA A 16 15.52 7.60 -27.68
N VAL A 17 14.97 8.40 -28.59
CA VAL A 17 13.80 8.00 -29.38
C VAL A 17 14.27 7.35 -30.68
N THR A 18 14.01 6.05 -30.84
CA THR A 18 14.22 5.31 -32.09
C THR A 18 12.88 4.93 -32.73
N PRO A 19 12.82 4.70 -34.05
CA PRO A 19 11.60 4.25 -34.74
C PRO A 19 11.03 2.94 -34.17
N GLU A 20 11.91 2.01 -33.77
CA GLU A 20 11.54 0.74 -33.15
C GLU A 20 10.90 0.97 -31.78
N LEU A 21 11.52 1.80 -30.94
CA LEU A 21 10.97 2.16 -29.63
C LEU A 21 9.59 2.82 -29.78
N MET A 22 9.43 3.73 -30.74
CA MET A 22 8.15 4.41 -30.99
C MET A 22 7.01 3.46 -31.36
N GLY A 23 7.31 2.33 -32.03
CA GLY A 23 6.30 1.32 -32.37
C GLY A 23 5.85 0.48 -31.17
N GLU A 24 6.68 0.34 -30.14
CA GLU A 24 6.44 -0.55 -29.01
C GLU A 24 6.18 0.18 -27.67
N ILE A 25 6.45 1.49 -27.62
CA ILE A 25 6.50 2.25 -26.36
C ILE A 25 5.19 2.18 -25.58
N ASP A 26 4.04 2.26 -26.25
CA ASP A 26 2.73 2.17 -25.59
C ASP A 26 2.55 0.81 -24.90
N HIS A 27 2.91 -0.28 -25.58
CA HIS A 27 2.80 -1.63 -25.03
C HIS A 27 3.76 -1.86 -23.85
N ARG A 28 5.02 -1.42 -24.00
CA ARG A 28 6.05 -1.53 -22.95
C ARG A 28 5.65 -0.70 -21.73
N ALA A 29 5.24 0.55 -21.92
CA ALA A 29 4.78 1.43 -20.84
C ALA A 29 3.54 0.87 -20.13
N GLN A 30 2.58 0.31 -20.88
CA GLN A 30 1.40 -0.31 -20.30
C GLN A 30 1.74 -1.58 -19.49
N THR A 31 2.67 -2.40 -19.98
CA THR A 31 3.17 -3.58 -19.27
C THR A 31 3.82 -3.19 -17.94
N VAL A 32 4.69 -2.20 -17.95
CA VAL A 32 5.34 -1.66 -16.74
C VAL A 32 4.30 -1.06 -15.79
N ALA A 33 3.34 -0.29 -16.30
CA ALA A 33 2.26 0.30 -15.50
C ALA A 33 1.44 -0.77 -14.77
N LEU A 34 1.12 -1.88 -15.43
CA LEU A 34 0.40 -3.01 -14.83
C LEU A 34 1.25 -3.71 -13.76
N ALA A 35 2.53 -3.94 -14.01
CA ALA A 35 3.43 -4.57 -13.06
C ALA A 35 3.62 -3.73 -11.78
N ILE A 36 3.65 -2.40 -11.90
CA ILE A 36 3.73 -1.46 -10.77
C ILE A 36 2.42 -1.39 -9.97
N ARG A 37 1.27 -1.64 -10.62
CA ARG A 37 -0.06 -1.63 -9.99
C ARG A 37 -0.46 -2.97 -9.38
N ALA A 38 0.33 -4.01 -9.59
CA ALA A 38 0.05 -5.33 -9.05
C ALA A 38 0.04 -5.32 -7.50
N PRO A 39 -0.72 -6.23 -6.85
CA PRO A 39 -0.78 -6.32 -5.39
C PRO A 39 0.59 -6.55 -4.69
N ARG A 40 1.57 -7.05 -5.43
CA ARG A 40 2.98 -7.17 -5.05
C ARG A 40 3.83 -6.54 -6.16
N PRO A 41 4.09 -5.23 -6.11
CA PRO A 41 4.82 -4.57 -7.17
C PRO A 41 6.30 -4.94 -7.11
N VAL A 42 6.87 -5.38 -8.25
CA VAL A 42 8.25 -5.90 -8.33
C VAL A 42 9.26 -4.84 -8.81
N HIS A 43 8.79 -3.70 -9.32
CA HIS A 43 9.64 -2.65 -9.94
C HIS A 43 9.64 -1.30 -9.20
N VAL A 44 8.89 -1.17 -8.11
CA VAL A 44 8.78 0.14 -7.42
C VAL A 44 10.07 0.53 -6.71
N ALA A 45 10.78 -0.44 -6.12
CA ALA A 45 11.98 -0.16 -5.33
C ALA A 45 13.15 0.36 -6.18
N GLU A 46 13.31 -0.13 -7.41
CA GLU A 46 14.36 0.32 -8.34
C GLU A 46 14.02 1.67 -8.99
N LEU A 47 12.74 1.97 -9.19
CA LEU A 47 12.28 3.23 -9.77
C LEU A 47 12.44 4.41 -8.80
N VAL A 48 12.23 4.18 -7.50
CA VAL A 48 12.19 5.25 -6.50
C VAL A 48 13.58 5.56 -5.97
N GLY A 49 14.12 6.73 -6.33
CA GLY A 49 15.37 7.24 -5.79
C GLY A 49 15.19 7.91 -4.44
N GLN A 50 14.32 8.93 -4.38
CA GLN A 50 14.05 9.69 -3.15
C GLN A 50 12.57 10.06 -3.05
N VAL A 51 12.01 9.99 -1.83
CA VAL A 51 10.67 10.47 -1.52
C VAL A 51 10.77 11.66 -0.58
N ARG A 52 10.23 12.80 -0.99
CA ARG A 52 10.17 14.05 -0.23
C ARG A 52 8.73 14.35 0.14
N VAL A 53 8.43 14.35 1.43
CA VAL A 53 7.08 14.61 1.96
C VAL A 53 7.03 16.02 2.51
N ALA A 54 6.28 16.90 1.82
CA ALA A 54 5.97 18.24 2.27
C ALA A 54 4.55 18.31 2.87
N ALA A 55 4.22 19.41 3.54
CA ALA A 55 2.93 19.57 4.23
C ALA A 55 1.69 19.36 3.33
N ARG A 56 1.84 19.64 2.03
CA ARG A 56 0.74 19.57 1.04
C ARG A 56 1.08 18.80 -0.24
N ARG A 57 2.25 18.15 -0.29
CA ARG A 57 2.76 17.53 -1.51
C ARG A 57 3.67 16.37 -1.17
N VAL A 58 3.58 15.30 -1.94
CA VAL A 58 4.62 14.27 -1.99
C VAL A 58 5.30 14.39 -3.33
N GLU A 59 6.62 14.48 -3.29
CA GLU A 59 7.48 14.48 -4.46
C GLU A 59 8.29 13.19 -4.44
N ILE A 60 8.35 12.53 -5.59
CA ILE A 60 9.08 11.29 -5.77
C ILE A 60 10.05 11.52 -6.92
N ASP A 61 11.33 11.38 -6.63
CA ASP A 61 12.39 11.37 -7.63
C ASP A 61 12.50 9.97 -8.19
N VAL A 62 12.19 9.84 -9.48
CA VAL A 62 12.18 8.57 -10.22
C VAL A 62 13.45 8.49 -11.03
N VAL A 63 14.22 7.41 -10.84
CA VAL A 63 15.53 7.22 -11.48
C VAL A 63 15.33 6.98 -12.97
N THR A 64 15.95 7.81 -13.82
CA THR A 64 15.79 7.71 -15.28
C THR A 64 16.40 6.45 -15.86
N ALA A 65 17.53 5.99 -15.32
CA ALA A 65 18.15 4.73 -15.71
C ALA A 65 17.24 3.52 -15.43
N ALA A 66 16.48 3.53 -14.33
CA ALA A 66 15.52 2.48 -14.04
C ALA A 66 14.32 2.53 -14.98
N ILE A 67 13.85 3.72 -15.37
CA ILE A 67 12.80 3.88 -16.39
C ILE A 67 13.28 3.32 -17.73
N ALA A 68 14.49 3.69 -18.16
CA ALA A 68 15.09 3.24 -19.41
C ALA A 68 15.25 1.71 -19.44
N SER A 69 15.75 1.11 -18.35
CA SER A 69 15.86 -0.34 -18.21
C SER A 69 14.52 -1.07 -18.27
N LEU A 70 13.45 -0.50 -17.71
CA LEU A 70 12.11 -1.09 -17.74
C LEU A 70 11.42 -0.97 -19.09
N LEU A 71 11.75 0.08 -19.84
CA LEU A 71 11.24 0.30 -21.19
C LEU A 71 12.14 -0.32 -22.26
N ASP A 72 13.21 -1.01 -21.85
CA ASP A 72 14.21 -1.60 -22.75
C ASP A 72 14.71 -0.58 -23.79
N ALA A 73 15.15 0.58 -23.28
CA ALA A 73 15.52 1.74 -24.08
C ALA A 73 16.83 2.37 -23.56
N ASP A 74 17.50 3.11 -24.44
CA ASP A 74 18.74 3.82 -24.11
C ASP A 74 18.47 5.26 -23.66
N LEU A 75 19.33 5.77 -22.78
CA LEU A 75 19.32 7.19 -22.41
C LEU A 75 20.01 8.03 -23.49
N ALA A 76 19.47 9.19 -23.77
CA ALA A 76 20.13 10.20 -24.61
C ALA A 76 21.27 10.88 -23.85
N ASP A 77 22.23 11.43 -24.59
CA ASP A 77 23.31 12.22 -24.00
C ASP A 77 22.75 13.41 -23.22
N GLY A 78 23.22 13.58 -21.97
CA GLY A 78 22.76 14.63 -21.07
C GLY A 78 21.40 14.36 -20.43
N ALA A 79 20.88 13.12 -20.49
CA ALA A 79 19.68 12.74 -19.76
C ALA A 79 19.81 13.07 -18.26
N PRO A 80 18.74 13.59 -17.62
CA PRO A 80 18.77 13.85 -16.19
C PRO A 80 18.90 12.53 -15.42
N VAL A 81 19.54 12.56 -14.24
CA VAL A 81 19.71 11.35 -13.38
C VAL A 81 18.36 10.87 -12.81
N ALA A 82 17.42 11.79 -12.60
CA ALA A 82 16.09 11.49 -12.10
C ALA A 82 15.07 12.53 -12.61
N ILE A 83 13.81 12.13 -12.69
CA ILE A 83 12.68 13.01 -12.92
C ILE A 83 11.79 13.07 -11.68
N THR A 84 11.35 14.27 -11.29
CA THR A 84 10.44 14.40 -10.16
C THR A 84 8.98 14.30 -10.62
N ILE A 85 8.24 13.37 -10.03
CA ILE A 85 6.78 13.41 -10.04
C ILE A 85 6.26 13.94 -8.72
N ALA A 86 5.14 14.64 -8.76
CA ALA A 86 4.54 15.20 -7.57
C ALA A 86 3.03 14.99 -7.54
N ALA A 87 2.53 14.70 -6.35
CA ALA A 87 1.12 14.58 -6.07
C ALA A 87 0.73 15.54 -4.95
N ASP A 88 -0.32 16.32 -5.20
CA ASP A 88 -0.92 17.17 -4.17
C ASP A 88 -1.66 16.30 -3.16
N VAL A 89 -1.23 16.39 -1.90
CA VAL A 89 -1.76 15.59 -0.80
C VAL A 89 -2.12 16.50 0.38
N ARG A 90 -3.09 16.09 1.18
CA ARG A 90 -3.40 16.65 2.49
C ARG A 90 -2.98 15.62 3.52
N LEU A 91 -2.09 16.02 4.42
CA LEU A 91 -1.74 15.23 5.59
C LEU A 91 -2.88 15.34 6.61
N THR A 92 -3.61 14.25 6.85
CA THR A 92 -4.59 14.17 7.94
C THR A 92 -4.03 13.30 9.05
N ARG A 93 -4.21 13.71 10.30
CA ARG A 93 -3.80 12.94 11.47
C ARG A 93 -4.98 12.11 11.96
N THR A 94 -4.83 10.79 11.95
CA THR A 94 -5.77 9.87 12.59
C THR A 94 -5.00 9.09 13.64
N GLY A 95 -5.24 9.38 14.92
CA GLY A 95 -4.45 8.83 16.03
C GLY A 95 -2.97 9.27 15.99
N ARG A 96 -2.04 8.29 15.96
CA ARG A 96 -0.57 8.53 15.92
C ARG A 96 0.04 8.43 14.51
N VAL A 97 -0.77 8.25 13.46
CA VAL A 97 -0.31 8.05 12.09
C VAL A 97 -0.74 9.23 11.21
N VAL A 98 0.16 9.67 10.33
CA VAL A 98 -0.10 10.69 9.31
C VAL A 98 -0.58 9.98 8.04
N ARG A 99 -1.81 10.25 7.60
CA ARG A 99 -2.37 9.75 6.33
C ARG A 99 -2.25 10.78 5.23
N LEU A 100 -2.04 10.30 4.00
CA LEU A 100 -2.00 11.09 2.77
C LEU A 100 -3.36 10.99 2.07
N VAL A 101 -4.03 12.13 1.87
CA VAL A 101 -5.33 12.22 1.19
C VAL A 101 -5.18 13.12 -0.04
N HIS A 102 -5.66 12.75 -1.23
CA HIS A 102 -5.62 13.65 -2.39
C HIS A 102 -6.57 14.84 -2.20
N ARG A 103 -6.31 15.94 -2.92
CA ARG A 103 -7.05 17.21 -2.79
C ARG A 103 -8.55 17.09 -3.15
N ASP A 104 -8.93 16.10 -3.94
CA ASP A 104 -10.32 15.78 -4.31
C ASP A 104 -11.08 14.99 -3.22
N GLY A 105 -10.49 14.83 -2.03
CA GLY A 105 -11.09 14.08 -0.91
C GLY A 105 -11.01 12.57 -1.08
N ARG A 106 -10.49 12.08 -2.22
CA ARG A 106 -10.16 10.67 -2.38
C ARG A 106 -8.90 10.35 -1.58
N ALA A 107 -8.87 9.21 -0.91
CA ALA A 107 -7.61 8.67 -0.42
C ALA A 107 -6.61 8.65 -1.60
N ALA A 108 -5.39 9.13 -1.38
CA ALA A 108 -4.37 9.21 -2.42
C ALA A 108 -4.21 7.85 -3.10
N ALA A 109 -4.80 7.67 -4.29
CA ALA A 109 -5.02 6.42 -5.00
C ALA A 109 -4.35 5.16 -4.37
N ALA A 110 -4.88 4.69 -3.24
CA ALA A 110 -5.06 3.28 -3.06
C ALA A 110 -6.25 2.99 -3.96
N SER A 111 -6.00 2.27 -5.05
CA SER A 111 -6.94 1.82 -6.07
C SER A 111 -8.37 1.76 -5.53
N SER A 112 -9.37 2.14 -6.31
CA SER A 112 -10.81 1.93 -6.02
C SER A 112 -11.24 0.44 -5.87
N ALA A 113 -10.27 -0.46 -5.66
CA ALA A 113 -10.41 -1.85 -5.22
C ALA A 113 -9.67 -2.10 -3.88
N GLY A 114 -9.25 -1.04 -3.18
CA GLY A 114 -8.24 -1.03 -2.13
C GLY A 114 -8.63 -0.20 -0.91
N SER A 115 -9.92 -0.19 -0.55
CA SER A 115 -10.33 0.21 0.81
C SER A 115 -9.55 -0.64 1.82
N ASP A 116 -8.76 0.03 2.67
CA ASP A 116 -7.99 -0.45 3.83
C ASP A 116 -7.83 -1.99 3.95
N HIS A 117 -7.10 -2.59 3.00
CA HIS A 117 -6.72 -4.02 3.08
C HIS A 117 -5.91 -4.34 4.34
N SER A 118 -5.46 -3.36 5.11
CA SER A 118 -4.85 -3.59 6.41
C SER A 118 -5.79 -4.32 7.38
N ALA A 119 -7.07 -3.91 7.46
CA ALA A 119 -8.01 -4.55 8.39
C ALA A 119 -8.31 -5.98 7.93
N LEU A 120 -8.56 -6.17 6.64
CA LEU A 120 -8.79 -7.48 6.04
C LEU A 120 -7.56 -8.41 6.19
N LYS A 121 -6.36 -7.93 5.86
CA LYS A 121 -5.10 -8.70 6.01
C LYS A 121 -4.87 -9.09 7.46
N LEU A 122 -5.09 -8.17 8.40
CA LEU A 122 -4.96 -8.46 9.82
C LEU A 122 -5.99 -9.47 10.30
N LEU A 123 -7.24 -9.40 9.83
CA LEU A 123 -8.28 -10.37 10.15
C LEU A 123 -7.95 -11.78 9.62
N VAL A 124 -7.51 -11.88 8.36
CA VAL A 124 -7.06 -13.15 7.76
C VAL A 124 -5.88 -13.72 8.54
N THR A 125 -4.90 -12.87 8.86
CA THR A 125 -3.71 -13.26 9.64
C THR A 125 -4.09 -13.72 11.04
N ALA A 126 -5.02 -13.03 11.70
CA ALA A 126 -5.54 -13.40 13.01
C ALA A 126 -6.20 -14.77 12.99
N ARG A 127 -7.06 -15.05 12.01
CA ARG A 127 -7.70 -16.37 11.86
C ARG A 127 -6.69 -17.47 11.57
N ARG A 128 -5.66 -17.21 10.76
CA ARG A 128 -4.56 -18.16 10.52
C ARG A 128 -3.82 -18.51 11.80
N TRP A 129 -3.36 -17.50 12.55
CA TRP A 129 -2.64 -17.76 13.80
C TRP A 129 -3.52 -18.38 14.87
N TRP A 130 -4.78 -17.97 14.97
CA TRP A 130 -5.72 -18.62 15.88
C TRP A 130 -5.92 -20.10 15.53
N ALA A 131 -6.01 -20.45 14.24
CA ALA A 131 -6.11 -21.84 13.80
C ALA A 131 -4.88 -22.69 14.20
N ILE A 132 -3.69 -22.09 14.17
CA ILE A 132 -2.45 -22.74 14.61
C ILE A 132 -2.42 -22.87 16.15
N LEU A 133 -2.75 -21.81 16.87
CA LEU A 133 -2.71 -21.77 18.34
C LEU A 133 -3.75 -22.70 18.97
N ARG A 134 -4.96 -22.78 18.39
CA ARG A 134 -6.04 -23.64 18.90
C ARG A 134 -5.75 -25.13 18.75
N ALA A 135 -4.81 -25.53 17.90
CA ALA A 135 -4.34 -26.91 17.80
C ALA A 135 -3.55 -27.33 19.06
N GLY A 136 -3.04 -26.38 19.84
CA GLY A 136 -2.36 -26.62 21.12
C GLY A 136 -0.90 -27.05 21.00
N GLU A 137 -0.38 -27.24 19.79
CA GLU A 137 0.97 -27.77 19.53
C GLU A 137 2.08 -26.72 19.64
N ILE A 138 1.75 -25.43 19.53
CA ILE A 138 2.71 -24.32 19.54
C ILE A 138 2.22 -23.19 20.43
N ARG A 139 3.10 -22.67 21.27
CA ARG A 139 2.78 -21.51 22.12
C ARG A 139 2.94 -20.22 21.36
N ILE A 140 2.27 -19.16 21.84
CA ILE A 140 2.29 -17.85 21.18
C ILE A 140 3.71 -17.27 21.01
N LYS A 141 4.63 -17.52 21.96
CA LYS A 141 6.03 -17.05 21.85
C LYS A 141 6.78 -17.76 20.74
N GLU A 142 6.56 -19.06 20.58
CA GLU A 142 7.20 -19.90 19.55
C GLU A 142 6.65 -19.54 18.17
N LEU A 143 5.33 -19.37 18.06
CA LEU A 143 4.69 -18.92 16.82
C LEU A 143 5.16 -17.50 16.45
N ALA A 144 5.26 -16.58 17.41
CA ALA A 144 5.74 -15.22 17.18
C ALA A 144 7.18 -15.21 16.64
N ALA A 145 8.08 -16.00 17.25
CA ALA A 145 9.44 -16.16 16.77
C ALA A 145 9.48 -16.73 15.34
N ARG A 146 8.68 -17.76 15.05
CA ARG A 146 8.58 -18.38 13.72
C ARG A 146 8.11 -17.40 12.65
N GLU A 147 7.18 -16.51 12.99
CA GLU A 147 6.60 -15.53 12.06
C GLU A 147 7.38 -14.21 12.02
N GLY A 148 8.47 -14.08 12.80
CA GLY A 148 9.34 -12.90 12.82
C GLY A 148 8.72 -11.66 13.49
N VAL A 149 7.82 -11.85 14.46
CA VAL A 149 7.07 -10.76 15.11
C VAL A 149 7.14 -10.83 16.63
N SER A 150 6.81 -9.74 17.32
CA SER A 150 6.75 -9.77 18.79
C SER A 150 5.52 -10.53 19.28
N ALA A 151 5.65 -11.27 20.39
CA ALA A 151 4.54 -11.98 21.02
C ALA A 151 3.39 -11.04 21.44
N SER A 152 3.72 -9.82 21.90
CA SER A 152 2.73 -8.79 22.23
C SER A 152 1.93 -8.34 21.01
N TRP A 153 2.61 -8.12 19.87
CA TRP A 153 1.92 -7.77 18.64
C TRP A 153 1.07 -8.92 18.11
N MET A 154 1.59 -10.15 18.09
CA MET A 154 0.82 -11.34 17.70
C MET A 154 -0.44 -11.51 18.55
N THR A 155 -0.34 -11.32 19.86
CA THR A 155 -1.50 -11.38 20.77
C THR A 155 -2.58 -10.37 20.37
N ARG A 156 -2.18 -9.13 20.05
CA ARG A 156 -3.10 -8.08 19.62
C ARG A 156 -3.79 -8.42 18.29
N VAL A 157 -3.06 -9.02 17.35
CA VAL A 157 -3.63 -9.45 16.06
C VAL A 157 -4.56 -10.65 16.25
N VAL A 158 -4.17 -11.67 17.00
CA VAL A 158 -5.01 -12.87 17.23
C VAL A 158 -6.37 -12.50 17.82
N ARG A 159 -6.46 -11.43 18.63
CA ARG A 159 -7.75 -10.95 19.17
C ARG A 159 -8.77 -10.58 18.09
N LEU A 160 -8.32 -10.20 16.89
CA LEU A 160 -9.23 -9.89 15.77
C LEU A 160 -10.02 -11.12 15.31
N ALA A 161 -9.55 -12.34 15.60
CA ALA A 161 -10.30 -13.56 15.29
C ALA A 161 -11.63 -13.67 16.07
N PHE A 162 -11.82 -12.86 17.12
CA PHE A 162 -13.01 -12.83 17.99
C PHE A 162 -13.90 -11.61 17.74
N LEU A 163 -13.71 -10.89 16.63
CA LEU A 163 -14.62 -9.83 16.21
C LEU A 163 -16.03 -10.40 15.96
N SER A 164 -17.05 -9.57 16.22
CA SER A 164 -18.43 -9.91 15.89
C SER A 164 -18.60 -10.16 14.38
N PRO A 165 -19.52 -11.05 13.97
CA PRO A 165 -19.78 -11.33 12.56
C PRO A 165 -20.07 -10.07 11.74
N GLU A 166 -20.83 -9.12 12.31
CA GLU A 166 -21.23 -7.88 11.63
C GLU A 166 -20.03 -6.97 11.33
N ILE A 167 -19.01 -6.95 12.20
CA ILE A 167 -17.78 -6.22 11.92
C ILE A 167 -16.93 -6.95 10.90
N VAL A 168 -16.92 -8.28 10.90
CA VAL A 168 -16.26 -9.05 9.86
C VAL A 168 -16.89 -8.73 8.49
N ASP A 169 -18.21 -8.67 8.41
CA ASP A 169 -18.93 -8.31 7.19
C ASP A 169 -18.63 -6.87 6.77
N ALA A 170 -18.58 -5.93 7.71
CA ALA A 170 -18.20 -4.55 7.42
C ALA A 170 -16.74 -4.41 6.95
N VAL A 171 -15.81 -5.18 7.53
CA VAL A 171 -14.40 -5.24 7.07
C VAL A 171 -14.33 -5.79 5.64
N LEU A 172 -15.09 -6.84 5.33
CA LEU A 172 -15.13 -7.45 4.00
C LEU A 172 -15.77 -6.52 2.96
N ALA A 173 -16.82 -5.79 3.35
CA ALA A 173 -17.51 -4.84 2.50
C ALA A 173 -16.81 -3.48 2.38
N GLY A 174 -15.74 -3.23 3.16
CA GLY A 174 -15.08 -1.93 3.20
C GLY A 174 -15.91 -0.82 3.89
N ASN A 175 -16.90 -1.21 4.69
CA ASN A 175 -17.89 -0.34 5.32
C ASN A 175 -17.55 0.02 6.79
N LEU A 176 -16.28 -0.07 7.18
CA LEU A 176 -15.86 0.47 8.47
C LEU A 176 -15.96 1.99 8.47
N ARG A 177 -16.22 2.58 9.63
CA ARG A 177 -16.17 4.04 9.78
C ARG A 177 -14.82 4.59 9.32
N SER A 178 -14.82 5.77 8.71
CA SER A 178 -13.62 6.36 8.09
C SER A 178 -12.47 6.66 9.07
N ASP A 179 -12.74 6.68 10.38
CA ASP A 179 -11.76 6.82 11.46
C ASP A 179 -11.18 5.50 11.97
N VAL A 180 -11.67 4.35 11.47
CA VAL A 180 -11.29 3.01 11.92
C VAL A 180 -10.45 2.32 10.85
N ASP A 181 -9.22 1.98 11.22
CA ASP A 181 -8.31 1.20 10.38
C ASP A 181 -7.74 -0.04 11.07
N GLY A 182 -6.92 -0.81 10.35
CA GLY A 182 -6.31 -2.02 10.89
C GLY A 182 -5.47 -1.78 12.16
N LEU A 183 -4.80 -0.63 12.27
CA LEU A 183 -4.01 -0.25 13.44
C LEU A 183 -4.89 0.13 14.63
N THR A 184 -6.09 0.67 14.36
CA THR A 184 -7.10 0.99 15.36
C THR A 184 -7.68 -0.28 15.98
N LEU A 185 -7.91 -1.32 15.18
CA LEU A 185 -8.43 -2.61 15.63
C LEU A 185 -7.46 -3.41 16.51
N ILE A 186 -6.15 -3.17 16.39
CA ILE A 186 -5.12 -3.87 17.19
C ILE A 186 -4.66 -3.08 18.42
N GLN A 187 -5.33 -1.97 18.78
CA GLN A 187 -5.00 -1.28 20.04
C GLN A 187 -5.29 -2.19 21.25
N PRO A 188 -4.52 -2.07 22.35
CA PRO A 188 -4.64 -2.95 23.51
C PRO A 188 -6.07 -3.09 24.06
N ASP A 189 -6.88 -2.05 23.97
CA ASP A 189 -8.27 -2.05 24.48
C ASP A 189 -9.32 -1.93 23.36
N ALA A 190 -8.92 -2.26 22.12
CA ALA A 190 -9.81 -2.14 20.97
C ALA A 190 -10.95 -3.16 21.02
N ILE A 191 -10.64 -4.44 21.25
CA ILE A 191 -11.64 -5.50 21.15
C ILE A 191 -12.26 -5.74 22.52
N SER A 192 -13.49 -5.24 22.68
CA SER A 192 -14.40 -5.56 23.78
C SER A 192 -14.87 -7.01 23.68
N VAL A 193 -15.10 -7.65 24.82
CA VAL A 193 -15.72 -8.99 24.89
C VAL A 193 -17.20 -8.92 24.47
N SER A 194 -17.86 -7.78 24.65
CA SER A 194 -19.26 -7.59 24.23
C SER A 194 -19.35 -7.18 22.76
N TRP A 195 -20.01 -8.00 21.93
CA TRP A 195 -20.27 -7.68 20.53
C TRP A 195 -21.12 -6.41 20.37
N GLN A 196 -22.07 -6.13 21.26
CA GLN A 196 -22.83 -4.87 21.24
C GLN A 196 -21.91 -3.66 21.39
N ALA A 197 -20.94 -3.74 22.31
CA ALA A 197 -19.95 -2.68 22.50
C ALA A 197 -18.99 -2.56 21.30
N GLN A 198 -18.68 -3.68 20.62
CA GLN A 198 -17.89 -3.63 19.39
C GLN A 198 -18.65 -2.90 18.28
N ARG A 199 -19.94 -3.21 18.05
CA ARG A 199 -20.77 -2.55 17.02
C ARG A 199 -20.80 -1.04 17.21
N ALA A 200 -21.12 -0.58 18.43
CA ALA A 200 -21.22 0.85 18.74
C ALA A 200 -19.92 1.63 18.51
N ARG A 201 -18.78 0.94 18.49
CA ARG A 201 -17.45 1.53 18.32
C ARG A 201 -16.96 1.53 16.88
N TYR A 202 -17.34 0.54 16.07
CA TYR A 202 -16.72 0.27 14.76
C TYR A 202 -17.63 0.39 13.55
N LEU A 203 -18.95 0.28 13.76
CA LEU A 203 -19.99 0.53 12.77
C LEU A 203 -20.58 1.93 13.00
#